data_AF-A0A972XAR0-F1
#
_entry.id   AF-A0A972XAR0-F1
#
_cell.length_a   1.000
_cell.length_b   1.000
_cell.length_c   1.000
_cell.angle_alpha   90.00
_cell.angle_beta   90.00
_cell.angle_gamma   90.00
#
_symmetry.space_group_name_H-M   'P 1'
#
loop_
_entity.id
_entity.type
_entity.pdbx_description
1 polymer ?
#
loop_
_entity_poly.entity_id
_entity_poly.type
_entity_poly.pdbx_seq_one_letter_code
_entity_poly.pdbx_strand_id
1 'polypeptide(L)'
;MQTPGEFPSNRQLDLPQVADAEIYMKDGPSFLYRNLPFWLAVWVGRLLKVIVPLLAIGIPLFSYLPALYDFRLKLTLGKSYVELKGIEQKAFLLYRGDASANDVHRLLEELKRFDMKIDKLDVPTLETQRYFDMRAHVNVVRLRLYELLQAPIK
;
A
#
# COMPACT_ATOMS: atom_id res chain seq x y z
N MET A 1 -14.50 22.79 -62.75
CA MET A 1 -15.41 21.70 -63.17
C MET A 1 -14.80 20.40 -62.65
N GLN A 2 -15.46 19.72 -61.72
CA GLN A 2 -14.97 18.46 -61.14
C GLN A 2 -15.19 17.31 -62.13
N THR A 3 -14.27 16.34 -62.19
CA THR A 3 -14.36 15.20 -63.11
C THR A 3 -15.16 14.02 -62.53
N PRO A 4 -15.82 13.20 -63.36
CA PRO A 4 -16.56 12.03 -62.86
C PRO A 4 -15.61 11.03 -62.17
N GLY A 5 -15.91 10.65 -60.93
CA GLY A 5 -15.11 9.72 -60.12
C GLY A 5 -14.17 10.37 -59.09
N GLU A 6 -14.08 11.71 -59.05
CA GLU A 6 -13.30 12.45 -58.05
C GLU A 6 -13.98 12.58 -56.67
N PHE A 7 -15.19 12.04 -56.50
CA PHE A 7 -15.90 12.09 -55.23
C PHE A 7 -15.73 10.79 -54.43
N PRO A 8 -15.51 10.88 -53.10
CA PRO A 8 -15.38 12.09 -52.27
C PRO A 8 -13.96 12.70 -52.28
N SER A 9 -13.83 14.03 -52.46
CA SER A 9 -12.55 14.75 -52.42
C SER A 9 -12.58 16.00 -51.51
N ASN A 10 -11.43 16.30 -50.89
CA ASN A 10 -11.23 17.48 -50.02
C ASN A 10 -10.74 18.73 -50.78
N ARG A 11 -10.70 18.69 -52.12
CA ARG A 11 -10.22 19.81 -52.94
C ARG A 11 -11.38 20.73 -53.28
N GLN A 12 -11.21 22.03 -53.02
CA GLN A 12 -12.19 23.11 -53.28
C GLN A 12 -13.48 22.99 -52.44
N LEU A 13 -13.35 23.04 -51.11
CA LEU A 13 -14.48 23.24 -50.21
C LEU A 13 -14.67 24.75 -49.97
N ASP A 14 -15.85 25.28 -50.33
CA ASP A 14 -16.25 26.67 -50.03
C ASP A 14 -16.61 26.88 -48.53
N LEU A 15 -16.72 25.77 -47.77
CA LEU A 15 -17.06 25.75 -46.35
C LEU A 15 -15.85 25.35 -45.51
N PRO A 16 -15.67 25.93 -44.30
CA PRO A 16 -14.61 25.53 -43.39
C PRO A 16 -14.79 24.06 -42.99
N GLN A 17 -13.77 23.26 -43.26
CA GLN A 17 -13.79 21.83 -42.99
C GLN A 17 -13.68 21.56 -41.48
N VAL A 18 -14.60 20.75 -40.96
CA VAL A 18 -14.54 20.28 -39.57
C VAL A 18 -13.43 19.23 -39.46
N ALA A 19 -12.58 19.33 -38.44
CA ALA A 19 -11.43 18.44 -38.25
C ALA A 19 -11.79 16.94 -38.29
N ASP A 20 -12.98 16.58 -37.79
CA ASP A 20 -13.47 15.19 -37.80
C ASP A 20 -13.74 14.67 -39.23
N ALA A 21 -14.12 15.55 -40.17
CA ALA A 21 -14.39 15.17 -41.56
C ALA A 21 -13.08 14.84 -42.32
N GLU A 22 -11.99 15.53 -42.00
CA GLU A 22 -10.68 15.24 -42.60
C GLU A 22 -10.16 13.86 -42.17
N ILE A 23 -10.32 13.52 -40.88
CA ILE A 23 -9.92 12.23 -40.31
C ILE A 23 -10.76 11.09 -40.93
N TYR A 24 -12.07 11.27 -41.07
CA TYR A 24 -12.94 10.26 -41.66
C TYR A 24 -12.60 9.96 -43.12
N MET A 25 -12.19 10.99 -43.90
CA MET A 25 -11.79 10.82 -45.30
C MET A 25 -10.40 10.18 -45.48
N LYS A 26 -9.52 10.29 -44.49
CA LYS A 26 -8.18 9.66 -44.51
C LYS A 26 -8.18 8.23 -43.98
N ASP A 27 -8.82 8.00 -42.84
CA ASP A 27 -8.70 6.73 -42.10
C ASP A 27 -9.94 5.82 -42.24
N GLY A 28 -11.04 6.33 -42.83
CA GLY A 28 -12.32 5.63 -42.89
C GLY A 28 -13.02 5.51 -41.53
N PRO A 29 -14.16 4.81 -41.45
CA PRO A 29 -14.85 4.59 -40.18
C PRO A 29 -13.97 3.75 -39.25
N SER A 30 -13.60 4.32 -38.09
CA SER A 30 -12.87 3.61 -37.03
C SER A 30 -13.52 2.27 -36.70
N PHE A 31 -12.73 1.27 -36.29
CA PHE A 31 -13.23 -0.02 -35.80
C PHE A 31 -14.33 0.14 -34.73
N LEU A 32 -14.26 1.21 -33.94
CA LEU A 32 -15.29 1.61 -32.97
C LEU A 32 -16.62 1.98 -33.65
N TYR A 33 -16.59 2.78 -34.71
CA TYR A 33 -17.78 3.17 -35.47
C TYR A 33 -18.42 2.02 -36.24
N ARG A 34 -17.67 0.93 -36.50
CA ARG A 34 -18.18 -0.26 -37.19
C ARG A 34 -18.97 -1.20 -36.29
N ASN A 35 -18.69 -1.19 -34.98
CA ASN A 35 -19.29 -2.14 -34.03
C ASN A 35 -20.14 -1.46 -32.94
N LEU A 36 -20.00 -0.14 -32.73
CA LEU A 36 -20.71 0.59 -31.69
C LEU A 36 -21.73 1.57 -32.29
N PRO A 37 -22.87 1.78 -31.63
CA PRO A 37 -23.78 2.88 -31.95
C PRO A 37 -23.04 4.23 -31.94
N PHE A 38 -23.41 5.14 -32.83
CA PHE A 38 -22.73 6.42 -33.03
C PHE A 38 -22.48 7.19 -31.72
N TRP A 39 -23.48 7.27 -30.84
CA TRP A 39 -23.36 7.98 -29.57
C TRP A 39 -22.21 7.42 -28.71
N LEU A 40 -22.10 6.09 -28.61
CA LEU A 40 -21.09 5.44 -27.80
C LEU A 40 -19.68 5.60 -28.40
N ALA A 41 -19.57 5.53 -29.73
CA ALA A 41 -18.28 5.75 -30.42
C ALA A 41 -17.71 7.15 -30.16
N VAL A 42 -18.56 8.19 -30.15
CA VAL A 42 -18.15 9.57 -29.84
C VAL A 42 -17.69 9.69 -28.38
N TRP A 43 -18.43 9.12 -27.43
CA TRP A 43 -18.05 9.13 -26.01
C TRP A 43 -16.75 8.38 -25.76
N VAL A 44 -16.60 7.17 -26.29
CA VAL A 44 -15.40 6.34 -26.16
C VAL A 44 -14.19 7.06 -26.77
N GLY A 45 -14.33 7.60 -27.98
CA GLY A 45 -13.24 8.36 -28.63
C GLY A 45 -12.80 9.59 -27.83
N ARG A 46 -13.72 10.27 -27.13
CA ARG A 46 -13.38 11.37 -26.22
C ARG A 46 -12.75 10.88 -24.92
N LEU A 47 -13.27 9.79 -24.33
CA LEU A 47 -12.75 9.21 -23.09
C LEU A 47 -11.34 8.67 -23.26
N LEU A 48 -11.02 7.97 -24.36
CA LEU A 48 -9.66 7.46 -24.59
C LEU A 48 -8.61 8.58 -24.59
N LYS A 49 -8.92 9.75 -25.16
CA LYS A 49 -8.00 10.91 -25.17
C LYS A 49 -7.64 11.39 -23.77
N VAL A 50 -8.51 11.17 -22.78
CA VAL A 50 -8.31 11.55 -21.37
C VAL A 50 -7.77 10.38 -20.54
N ILE A 51 -8.34 9.19 -20.70
CA ILE A 51 -8.01 8.00 -19.91
C ILE A 51 -6.60 7.50 -20.24
N VAL A 52 -6.16 7.52 -21.50
CA VAL A 52 -4.82 7.06 -21.88
C VAL A 52 -3.70 7.82 -21.15
N PRO A 53 -3.64 9.17 -21.19
CA PRO A 53 -2.63 9.90 -20.43
C PRO A 53 -2.83 9.77 -18.91
N LEU A 54 -4.09 9.69 -18.43
CA LEU A 54 -4.38 9.47 -17.02
C LEU A 54 -3.82 8.13 -16.53
N LEU A 55 -3.98 7.05 -17.30
CA LEU A 55 -3.43 5.73 -16.98
C LEU A 55 -1.91 5.70 -17.10
N ALA A 56 -1.34 6.40 -18.07
CA ALA A 56 0.12 6.50 -18.20
C ALA A 56 0.78 7.09 -16.94
N ILE A 57 0.10 8.01 -16.25
CA ILE A 57 0.54 8.59 -14.97
C ILE A 57 0.03 7.76 -13.78
N GLY A 58 -1.20 7.24 -13.86
CA GLY A 58 -1.87 6.52 -12.79
C GLY A 58 -1.22 5.18 -12.50
N ILE A 59 -0.89 4.39 -13.52
CA ILE A 59 -0.25 3.07 -13.37
C ILE A 59 1.02 3.14 -12.50
N PRO A 60 2.01 4.01 -12.78
CA PRO A 60 3.16 4.12 -11.90
C PRO A 60 2.76 4.62 -10.51
N LEU A 61 1.77 5.51 -10.38
CA LEU A 61 1.26 5.96 -9.08
C LEU A 61 0.71 4.79 -8.23
N PHE A 62 -0.09 3.91 -8.82
CA PHE A 62 -0.63 2.72 -8.17
C PHE A 62 0.47 1.72 -7.78
N SER A 63 1.57 1.66 -8.54
CA SER A 63 2.72 0.80 -8.20
C SER A 63 3.44 1.22 -6.90
N TYR A 64 3.27 2.46 -6.44
CA TYR A 64 3.83 2.93 -5.17
C TYR A 64 2.98 2.56 -3.94
N LEU A 65 1.73 2.14 -4.12
CA LEU A 65 0.86 1.70 -3.02
C LEU A 65 1.47 0.56 -2.17
N PRO A 66 1.97 -0.55 -2.75
CA PRO A 66 2.61 -1.60 -1.96
C PRO A 66 3.83 -1.08 -1.19
N ALA A 67 4.67 -0.24 -1.81
CA ALA A 67 5.84 0.35 -1.14
C ALA A 67 5.45 1.24 0.06
N LEU A 68 4.34 1.97 -0.04
CA LEU A 68 3.82 2.78 1.07
C LEU A 68 3.30 1.92 2.23
N TYR A 69 2.66 0.80 1.91
CA TYR A 69 2.21 -0.17 2.91
C TYR A 69 3.40 -0.80 3.64
N ASP A 70 4.44 -1.23 2.92
CA ASP A 70 5.68 -1.77 3.50
C ASP A 70 6.37 -0.76 4.42
N PHE A 71 6.41 0.52 4.02
CA PHE A 71 7.00 1.58 4.84
C PHE A 71 6.22 1.79 6.15
N ARG A 72 4.89 1.82 6.09
CA ARG A 72 4.02 1.91 7.28
C ARG A 72 4.24 0.73 8.22
N LEU A 73 4.35 -0.48 7.68
CA LEU A 73 4.61 -1.69 8.46
C LEU A 73 5.99 -1.62 9.14
N LYS A 74 7.05 -1.26 8.40
CA LYS A 74 8.41 -1.10 8.94
C LYS A 74 8.49 -0.09 10.07
N LEU A 75 7.80 1.04 9.95
CA LEU A 75 7.71 2.04 11.02
C LEU A 75 6.96 1.51 12.26
N THR A 76 5.89 0.74 12.05
CA THR A 76 5.07 0.20 13.13
C THR A 76 5.83 -0.90 13.89
N LEU A 77 6.49 -1.81 13.18
CA LEU A 77 7.35 -2.85 13.77
C LEU A 77 8.55 -2.23 14.49
N GLY A 78 9.20 -1.22 13.89
CA GLY A 78 10.32 -0.52 14.50
C GLY A 78 9.95 0.16 15.82
N LYS A 79 8.81 0.85 15.89
CA LYS A 79 8.30 1.45 17.14
C LYS A 79 8.02 0.39 18.21
N SER A 80 7.41 -0.72 17.83
CA SER A 80 7.11 -1.82 18.74
C SER A 80 8.39 -2.46 19.28
N TYR A 81 9.43 -2.59 18.46
CA TYR A 81 10.74 -3.09 18.90
C TYR A 81 11.41 -2.18 19.94
N VAL A 82 11.34 -0.86 19.75
CA VAL A 82 11.87 0.12 20.72
C VAL A 82 11.12 0.03 22.06
N GLU A 83 9.80 -0.17 22.01
CA GLU A 83 8.97 -0.37 23.20
C GLU A 83 9.35 -1.65 23.95
N LEU A 84 9.54 -2.78 23.24
CA LEU A 84 10.04 -4.02 23.85
C LEU A 84 11.39 -3.83 24.52
N LYS A 85 12.33 -3.19 23.82
CA LYS A 85 13.68 -2.95 24.34
C LYS A 85 13.65 -2.11 25.63
N GLY A 86 12.70 -1.19 25.75
CA GLY A 86 12.44 -0.45 26.99
C GLY A 86 12.00 -1.35 28.15
N ILE A 87 11.08 -2.29 27.89
CA ILE A 87 10.61 -3.27 28.88
C ILE A 87 11.76 -4.21 29.29
N GLU A 88 12.56 -4.68 28.33
CA GLU A 88 13.76 -5.50 28.58
C GLU A 88 14.76 -4.77 29.49
N GLN A 89 15.02 -3.50 29.23
CA GLN A 89 15.93 -2.70 30.03
C GLN A 89 15.42 -2.53 31.47
N LYS A 90 14.11 -2.30 31.66
CA LYS A 90 13.48 -2.27 33.00
C LYS A 90 13.61 -3.61 33.71
N ALA A 91 13.37 -4.73 33.01
CA ALA A 91 13.51 -6.07 33.57
C ALA A 91 14.96 -6.35 34.00
N PHE A 92 15.93 -5.90 33.21
CA PHE A 92 17.34 -6.04 33.52
C PHE A 92 17.77 -5.22 34.75
N LEU A 93 17.24 -4.00 34.91
CA LEU A 93 17.49 -3.18 36.09
C LEU A 93 16.92 -3.82 37.36
N LEU A 94 15.71 -4.40 37.28
CA LEU A 94 15.13 -5.16 38.39
C LEU A 94 15.98 -6.38 38.76
N TYR A 95 16.52 -7.09 37.77
CA TYR A 95 17.39 -8.24 38.03
C TYR A 95 18.71 -7.89 38.74
N ARG A 96 19.25 -6.67 38.54
CA ARG A 96 20.51 -6.22 39.17
C ARG A 96 20.33 -5.50 40.51
N GLY A 97 19.13 -5.00 40.82
CA GLY A 97 18.84 -4.27 42.05
C GLY A 97 17.99 -5.09 43.03
N ASP A 98 17.61 -4.47 44.15
CA ASP A 98 16.55 -5.01 45.02
C ASP A 98 15.20 -4.82 44.32
N ALA A 99 14.78 -5.85 43.58
CA ALA A 99 13.46 -5.87 42.98
C ALA A 99 12.41 -6.21 44.04
N SER A 100 11.45 -5.30 44.24
CA SER A 100 10.24 -5.63 45.00
C SER A 100 9.33 -6.53 44.16
N ALA A 101 8.64 -7.47 44.81
CA ALA A 101 7.62 -8.30 44.16
C ALA A 101 6.56 -7.45 43.42
N ASN A 102 6.21 -6.27 43.95
CA ASN A 102 5.28 -5.35 43.30
C ASN A 102 5.82 -4.75 41.99
N ASP A 103 7.11 -4.46 41.92
CA ASP A 103 7.74 -3.92 40.71
C ASP A 103 7.78 -4.97 39.59
N VAL A 104 8.04 -6.22 39.97
CA VAL A 104 8.01 -7.36 39.04
C VAL A 104 6.58 -7.62 38.52
N HIS A 105 5.56 -7.55 39.38
CA HIS A 105 4.16 -7.67 38.97
C HIS A 105 3.73 -6.55 38.01
N ARG A 106 4.11 -5.31 38.30
CA ARG A 106 3.81 -4.16 37.43
C ARG A 106 4.43 -4.33 36.04
N LEU A 107 5.66 -4.83 35.97
CA LEU A 107 6.35 -5.06 34.71
C LEU A 107 5.77 -6.26 33.92
N LEU A 108 5.32 -7.30 34.61
CA LEU A 108 4.58 -8.42 34.01
C LEU A 108 3.27 -7.96 33.36
N GLU A 109 2.53 -7.05 34.00
CA GLU A 109 1.34 -6.45 33.38
C GLU A 109 1.68 -5.58 32.16
N GLU A 110 2.75 -4.78 32.24
CA GLU A 110 3.23 -3.98 31.11
C GLU A 110 3.59 -4.88 29.92
N LEU A 111 4.31 -5.98 30.17
CA LEU A 111 4.64 -6.99 29.16
C LEU A 111 3.39 -7.67 28.58
N LYS A 112 2.39 -7.98 29.41
CA LYS A 112 1.12 -8.57 28.95
C LYS A 112 0.33 -7.62 28.05
N ARG A 113 0.27 -6.33 28.39
CA ARG A 113 -0.37 -5.30 27.56
C ARG A 113 0.34 -5.14 26.22
N PHE A 114 1.67 -5.18 26.24
CA PHE A 114 2.49 -5.17 25.02
C PHE A 114 2.24 -6.39 24.14
N ASP A 115 2.17 -7.58 24.72
CA ASP A 115 1.91 -8.83 24.00
C ASP A 115 0.54 -8.82 23.31
N MET A 116 -0.52 -8.34 24.00
CA MET A 116 -1.86 -8.15 23.42
C MET A 116 -1.91 -7.11 22.29
N LYS A 117 -1.03 -6.10 22.34
CA LYS A 117 -0.94 -5.06 21.29
C LYS A 117 -0.27 -5.61 20.04
N ILE A 118 0.75 -6.46 20.21
CA ILE A 118 1.46 -7.13 19.10
C ILE A 118 0.58 -8.18 18.43
N ASP A 119 -0.22 -8.92 19.19
CA ASP A 119 -1.13 -9.96 18.66
C ASP A 119 -2.18 -9.39 17.69
N LYS A 120 -2.48 -8.09 17.79
CA LYS A 120 -3.40 -7.38 16.89
C LYS A 120 -2.72 -6.83 15.63
N LEU A 121 -1.41 -6.92 15.51
CA LEU A 121 -0.71 -6.50 14.29
C LEU A 121 -0.87 -7.59 13.25
N ASP A 122 -1.52 -7.25 12.14
CA ASP A 122 -1.63 -8.11 10.98
C ASP A 122 -0.27 -8.13 10.27
N VAL A 123 0.55 -9.16 10.54
CA VAL A 123 1.93 -9.26 10.03
C VAL A 123 1.91 -10.04 8.72
N PRO A 124 2.32 -9.44 7.58
CA PRO A 124 2.48 -10.15 6.33
C PRO A 124 3.50 -11.28 6.45
N THR A 125 3.26 -12.37 5.72
CA THR A 125 4.08 -13.61 5.74
C THR A 125 5.58 -13.37 5.51
N LEU A 126 5.95 -12.29 4.81
CA LEU A 126 7.33 -11.94 4.49
C LEU A 126 8.15 -11.43 5.70
N GLU A 127 7.52 -10.87 6.73
CA GLU A 127 8.18 -10.31 7.93
C GLU A 127 7.96 -11.19 9.18
N THR A 128 7.43 -12.39 8.98
CA THR A 128 7.06 -13.33 10.03
C THR A 128 8.25 -13.77 10.90
N GLN A 129 9.47 -13.84 10.33
CA GLN A 129 10.68 -14.16 11.08
C GLN A 129 10.95 -13.15 12.21
N ARG A 130 10.91 -11.84 11.92
CA ARG A 130 11.18 -10.80 12.93
C ARG A 130 10.09 -10.73 14.00
N TYR A 131 8.85 -11.02 13.63
CA TYR A 131 7.75 -11.13 14.58
C TYR A 131 7.97 -12.32 15.54
N PHE A 132 8.35 -13.48 15.03
CA PHE A 132 8.63 -14.65 15.86
C PHE A 132 9.85 -14.46 16.76
N ASP A 133 10.92 -13.83 16.26
CA ASP A 133 12.08 -13.47 17.08
C ASP A 133 11.64 -12.57 18.25
N MET A 134 10.81 -11.55 17.99
CA MET A 134 10.31 -10.65 19.02
C MET A 134 9.46 -11.39 20.08
N ARG A 135 8.60 -12.34 19.65
CA ARG A 135 7.82 -13.20 20.54
C ARG A 135 8.70 -14.12 21.38
N ALA A 136 9.77 -14.66 20.81
CA ALA A 136 10.75 -15.46 21.54
C ALA A 136 11.42 -14.62 22.65
N HIS A 137 11.82 -13.38 22.34
CA HIS A 137 12.38 -12.44 23.31
C HIS A 137 11.40 -12.11 24.45
N VAL A 138 10.13 -11.83 24.13
CA VAL A 138 9.07 -11.62 25.14
C VAL A 138 8.95 -12.81 26.09
N ASN A 139 8.99 -14.04 25.57
CA ASN A 139 8.93 -15.25 26.40
C ASN A 139 10.15 -15.39 27.31
N VAL A 140 11.35 -15.07 26.83
CA VAL A 140 12.58 -15.09 27.66
C VAL A 140 12.47 -14.10 28.82
N VAL A 141 12.01 -12.87 28.57
CA VAL A 141 11.82 -11.86 29.62
C VAL A 141 10.78 -12.31 30.64
N ARG A 142 9.66 -12.88 30.16
CA ARG A 142 8.59 -13.41 31.01
C ARG A 142 9.11 -14.50 31.96
N LEU A 143 9.88 -15.44 31.44
CA LEU A 143 10.47 -16.52 32.25
C LEU A 143 11.38 -15.95 33.35
N ARG A 144 12.25 -14.99 33.01
CA ARG A 144 13.13 -14.34 33.99
C ARG A 144 12.37 -13.57 35.08
N LEU A 145 11.27 -12.90 34.73
CA LEU A 145 10.43 -12.21 35.72
C LEU A 145 9.72 -13.21 36.65
N TYR A 146 9.29 -14.37 36.15
CA TYR A 146 8.75 -15.43 37.00
C TYR A 146 9.80 -16.06 37.91
N GLU A 147 11.03 -16.23 37.43
CA GLU A 147 12.15 -16.68 38.27
C GLU A 147 12.42 -15.71 39.43
N LEU A 148 12.37 -14.39 39.20
CA LEU A 148 12.50 -13.37 40.25
C LEU A 148 11.37 -13.40 41.29
N LEU A 149 10.16 -13.85 40.91
CA LEU A 149 9.06 -14.03 41.86
C LEU A 149 9.18 -15.32 42.69
N GLN A 150 9.89 -16.33 42.18
CA GLN A 150 10.07 -17.63 42.83
C GLN A 150 11.37 -17.71 43.64
N ALA A 151 12.39 -16.93 43.28
CA ALA A 151 13.60 -16.80 44.07
C ALA A 151 13.27 -16.12 45.42
N PRO A 152 13.70 -16.66 46.57
CA PRO A 152 13.46 -16.02 47.85
C PRO A 152 14.16 -14.66 47.84
N ILE A 153 13.35 -13.61 47.86
CA ILE A 153 13.80 -12.22 48.03
C ILE A 153 14.62 -12.19 49.33
N LYS A 154 15.91 -11.88 49.23
CA LYS A 154 16.85 -11.93 50.35
C LYS A 154 16.73 -10.68 51.21
#